data_AF-A0A938TRR8-F1
#
_entry.id   AF-A0A938TRR8-F1
#
_cell.length_a   1.000
_cell.length_b   1.000
_cell.length_c   1.000
_cell.angle_alpha   90.00
_cell.angle_beta   90.00
_cell.angle_gamma   90.00
#
_symmetry.space_group_name_H-M   'P 1'
#
loop_
_entity.id
_entity.type
_entity.pdbx_description
1 polymer ?
#
loop_
_entity_poly.entity_id
_entity_poly.type
_entity_poly.pdbx_seq_one_letter_code
_entity_poly.pdbx_strand_id
1 'polypeptide(L)'
;MKHLALAFAAFLLAGPVSAGTPADRYVVLATVDGVRTQDLFGGMDPVIANAPEPQSGIYEMHVMKERYWRDTPEQRREALMPFFWKTLVPAGVVYGNQAKGSKVTVQNDQ
;
A
#
# COMPACT_ATOMS: atom_id res chain seq x y z
N MET A 1 5.49 -62.89 -1.66
CA MET A 1 6.33 -62.40 -2.78
C MET A 1 5.56 -61.75 -3.93
N LYS A 2 4.22 -61.71 -3.94
CA LYS A 2 3.43 -61.06 -5.02
C LYS A 2 3.12 -59.57 -4.76
N HIS A 3 3.16 -59.13 -3.50
CA HIS A 3 2.96 -57.72 -3.13
C HIS A 3 4.20 -56.83 -3.32
N LEU A 4 5.38 -57.43 -3.46
CA LEU A 4 6.64 -56.70 -3.68
C LEU A 4 6.79 -56.23 -5.14
N ALA A 5 6.16 -56.92 -6.09
CA ALA A 5 6.16 -56.56 -7.50
C ALA A 5 5.27 -55.33 -7.83
N LEU A 6 4.22 -55.10 -7.04
CA LEU A 6 3.29 -53.97 -7.26
C LEU A 6 3.91 -52.62 -6.85
N ALA A 7 4.78 -52.60 -5.84
CA ALA A 7 5.44 -51.38 -5.38
C ALA A 7 6.51 -50.88 -6.37
N PHE A 8 7.11 -51.78 -7.15
CA PHE A 8 8.12 -51.42 -8.14
C PHE A 8 7.51 -50.87 -9.44
N ALA A 9 6.29 -51.31 -9.79
CA ALA A 9 5.56 -50.82 -10.96
C ALA A 9 5.03 -49.38 -10.81
N ALA A 10 4.78 -48.93 -9.57
CA ALA A 10 4.32 -47.56 -9.30
C ALA A 10 5.44 -46.50 -9.44
N PHE A 11 6.71 -46.91 -9.37
CA PHE A 11 7.85 -45.99 -9.50
C PHE A 11 8.22 -45.68 -10.95
N LEU A 12 7.76 -46.51 -11.91
CA LEU A 12 8.09 -46.39 -13.34
C LEU A 12 7.14 -45.44 -14.11
N LEU A 13 6.13 -44.85 -13.46
CA LEU A 13 5.21 -43.88 -14.06
C LEU A 13 5.55 -42.41 -13.73
N ALA A 14 6.64 -42.15 -13.01
CA ALA A 14 7.13 -40.79 -12.79
C ALA A 14 7.91 -40.32 -14.03
N GLY A 15 7.18 -39.78 -15.02
CA GLY A 15 7.80 -39.06 -16.13
C GLY A 15 8.60 -37.85 -15.64
N PRO A 16 9.56 -37.35 -16.42
CA PRO A 16 10.38 -36.21 -16.02
C PRO A 16 9.47 -35.00 -15.76
N VAL A 17 9.47 -34.49 -14.53
CA VAL A 17 8.90 -33.19 -14.21
C VAL A 17 9.80 -32.16 -14.88
N SER A 18 9.32 -31.57 -15.96
CA SER A 18 9.98 -30.42 -16.56
C SER A 18 9.84 -29.25 -15.60
N ALA A 19 10.93 -28.88 -14.93
CA ALA A 19 11.00 -27.64 -14.18
C ALA A 19 10.98 -26.50 -15.21
N GLY A 20 9.81 -25.92 -15.45
CA GLY A 20 9.69 -24.73 -16.27
C GLY A 20 10.59 -23.64 -15.72
N THR A 21 11.27 -22.90 -16.61
CA THR A 21 12.09 -21.75 -16.21
C THR A 21 11.23 -20.82 -15.35
N PRO A 22 11.65 -20.48 -14.12
CA PRO A 22 10.88 -19.56 -13.29
C PRO A 22 10.65 -18.28 -14.07
N ALA A 23 9.40 -17.81 -14.13
CA ALA A 23 9.09 -16.53 -14.76
C ALA A 23 9.92 -15.42 -14.08
N ASP A 24 10.42 -14.48 -14.89
CA ASP A 24 11.19 -13.35 -14.40
C ASP A 24 10.40 -12.57 -13.33
N ARG A 25 11.07 -12.19 -12.24
CA ARG A 25 10.48 -11.41 -11.15
C ARG A 25 10.99 -9.99 -11.23
N TYR A 26 10.09 -9.04 -11.44
CA TYR A 26 10.43 -7.62 -11.48
C TYR A 26 10.03 -6.94 -10.16
N VAL A 27 10.87 -6.03 -9.70
CA VAL A 27 10.56 -5.10 -8.62
C VAL A 27 10.50 -3.71 -9.23
N VAL A 28 9.40 -3.01 -9.00
CA VAL A 28 9.22 -1.62 -9.41
C VAL A 28 9.22 -0.75 -8.17
N LEU A 29 10.18 0.19 -8.10
CA LEU A 29 10.23 1.21 -7.06
C LEU A 29 9.68 2.52 -7.61
N ALA A 30 8.57 2.98 -7.03
CA ALA A 30 8.01 4.30 -7.31
C ALA A 30 8.19 5.20 -6.09
N THR A 31 8.85 6.34 -6.27
CA THR A 31 9.02 7.37 -5.25
C THR A 31 8.23 8.60 -5.65
N VAL A 32 7.48 9.17 -4.72
CA VAL A 32 6.70 10.39 -4.95
C VAL A 32 7.22 11.47 -4.00
N ASP A 33 7.72 12.57 -4.57
CA ASP A 33 8.15 13.73 -3.80
C ASP A 33 6.93 14.61 -3.42
N GLY A 34 7.05 15.38 -2.34
CA GLY A 34 6.04 16.34 -1.91
C GLY A 34 4.80 15.76 -1.22
N VAL A 35 4.68 14.43 -1.07
CA VAL A 35 3.57 13.81 -0.33
C VAL A 35 3.91 13.74 1.16
N ARG A 36 3.17 14.47 1.98
CA ARG A 36 3.30 14.41 3.44
C ARG A 36 2.60 13.16 3.97
N THR A 37 3.24 12.47 4.92
CA THR A 37 2.67 11.30 5.61
C THR A 37 1.38 11.63 6.36
N GLN A 38 1.25 12.86 6.85
CA GLN A 38 0.05 13.35 7.55
C GLN A 38 -1.16 13.36 6.60
N ASP A 39 -0.97 13.84 5.38
CA ASP A 39 -2.02 13.88 4.35
C ASP A 39 -2.34 12.46 3.85
N LEU A 40 -1.31 11.62 3.69
CA LEU A 40 -1.49 10.21 3.33
C LEU A 40 -2.39 9.48 4.33
N PHE A 41 -2.07 9.54 5.62
CA PHE A 41 -2.76 8.76 6.65
C PHE A 41 -4.01 9.42 7.22
N GLY A 42 -4.07 10.76 7.24
CA GLY A 42 -5.13 11.53 7.89
C GLY A 42 -6.05 12.30 6.93
N GLY A 43 -5.69 12.39 5.65
CA GLY A 43 -6.39 13.19 4.65
C GLY A 43 -6.18 14.69 4.88
N MET A 44 -7.17 15.49 4.51
CA MET A 44 -7.12 16.95 4.70
C MET A 44 -6.82 17.30 6.17
N ASP A 45 -5.69 17.96 6.40
CA ASP A 45 -5.21 18.33 7.72
C ASP A 45 -6.14 19.36 8.38
N PRO A 46 -6.70 19.09 9.57
CA PRO A 46 -7.57 20.02 10.29
C PRO A 46 -6.93 21.37 10.62
N VAL A 47 -5.61 21.39 10.87
CA VAL A 47 -4.89 22.64 11.19
C VAL A 47 -4.83 23.51 9.95
N ILE A 48 -4.48 22.94 8.79
CA ILE A 48 -4.40 23.66 7.51
C ILE A 48 -5.81 24.09 7.07
N ALA A 49 -6.79 23.20 7.18
CA ALA A 49 -8.17 23.47 6.79
C ALA A 49 -8.79 24.64 7.57
N ASN A 50 -8.36 24.89 8.81
CA ASN A 50 -8.89 25.96 9.64
C ASN A 50 -7.97 27.19 9.72
N ALA A 51 -6.82 27.17 9.04
CA ALA A 51 -5.93 28.31 8.94
C ALA A 51 -6.50 29.37 7.96
N PRO A 52 -6.19 30.66 8.16
CA PRO A 52 -6.44 31.70 7.17
C PRO A 52 -5.80 31.35 5.82
N GLU A 53 -6.44 31.70 4.71
CA GLU A 53 -6.00 31.37 3.35
C GLU A 53 -4.52 31.72 3.05
N PRO A 54 -3.99 32.90 3.44
CA PRO A 54 -2.57 33.21 3.25
C PRO A 54 -1.60 32.28 4.01
N GLN A 55 -2.08 31.58 5.04
CA GLN A 55 -1.29 30.70 5.89
C GLN A 55 -1.52 29.23 5.56
N SER A 56 -2.69 28.87 5.02
CA SER A 56 -3.01 27.50 4.64
C SER A 56 -2.33 27.08 3.34
N GLY A 57 -2.04 28.05 2.45
CA GLY A 57 -1.55 27.77 1.09
C GLY A 57 -2.61 27.13 0.18
N ILE A 58 -3.88 27.12 0.61
CA ILE A 58 -5.00 26.54 -0.13
C ILE A 58 -5.94 27.67 -0.56
N TYR A 59 -5.97 27.91 -1.87
CA TYR A 59 -6.95 28.80 -2.48
C TYR A 59 -8.36 28.19 -2.41
N GLU A 60 -9.37 29.05 -2.25
CA GLU A 60 -10.78 28.62 -2.24
C GLU A 60 -11.06 27.51 -1.22
N MET A 61 -10.64 27.75 0.04
CA MET A 61 -10.76 26.77 1.14
C MET A 61 -12.17 26.18 1.27
N HIS A 62 -13.22 26.96 0.99
CA HIS A 62 -14.60 26.49 1.05
C HIS A 62 -14.87 25.33 0.07
N VAL A 63 -14.42 25.45 -1.19
CA VAL A 63 -14.55 24.40 -2.22
C VAL A 63 -13.72 23.19 -1.83
N MET A 64 -12.51 23.41 -1.30
CA MET A 64 -11.63 22.32 -0.91
C MET A 64 -12.19 21.52 0.26
N LYS A 65 -12.80 22.19 1.24
CA LYS A 65 -13.51 21.52 2.35
C LYS A 65 -14.69 20.70 1.85
N GLU A 66 -15.53 21.24 0.96
CA GLU A 66 -16.65 20.49 0.39
C GLU A 66 -16.16 19.18 -0.26
N ARG A 67 -15.08 19.27 -1.03
CA ARG A 67 -14.53 18.12 -1.73
C ARG A 67 -13.89 17.08 -0.81
N TYR A 68 -13.03 17.52 0.13
CA TYR A 68 -12.11 16.63 0.83
C TYR A 68 -12.33 16.50 2.34
N TRP A 69 -13.13 17.36 2.97
CA TRP A 69 -13.36 17.31 4.42
C TRP A 69 -14.37 16.24 4.80
N ARG A 70 -14.05 15.44 5.80
CA ARG A 70 -14.91 14.42 6.42
C ARG A 70 -14.60 14.37 7.91
N ASP A 71 -15.49 13.81 8.72
CA ASP A 71 -15.36 13.86 10.18
C ASP A 71 -14.20 13.00 10.69
N THR A 72 -13.99 11.84 10.05
CA THR A 72 -12.93 10.89 10.45
C THR A 72 -11.69 10.98 9.56
N PRO A 73 -10.47 10.74 10.08
CA PRO A 73 -9.25 10.66 9.28
C PRO A 73 -9.36 9.62 8.14
N GLU A 74 -10.01 8.49 8.41
CA GLU A 74 -10.23 7.41 7.44
C GLU A 74 -11.08 7.87 6.25
N GLN A 75 -12.16 8.62 6.49
CA GLN A 75 -12.98 9.15 5.41
C GLN A 75 -12.26 10.28 4.67
N ARG A 76 -11.49 11.12 5.38
CA ARG A 76 -10.73 12.23 4.76
C ARG A 76 -9.65 11.72 3.82
N ARG A 77 -8.85 10.74 4.25
CA ARG A 77 -7.77 10.20 3.42
C ARG A 77 -8.31 9.50 2.17
N GLU A 78 -9.46 8.84 2.28
CA GLU A 78 -10.15 8.25 1.13
C GLU A 78 -10.70 9.31 0.18
N ALA A 79 -11.22 10.43 0.69
CA ALA A 79 -11.66 11.55 -0.13
C ALA A 79 -10.49 12.23 -0.86
N LEU A 80 -9.35 12.39 -0.17
CA LEU A 80 -8.16 13.05 -0.70
C LEU A 80 -7.38 12.18 -1.70
N MET A 81 -7.22 10.88 -1.41
CA MET A 81 -6.44 9.93 -2.20
C MET A 81 -7.23 8.64 -2.46
N PRO A 82 -8.32 8.70 -3.25
CA PRO A 82 -9.23 7.57 -3.43
C PRO A 82 -8.55 6.37 -4.08
N PHE A 83 -7.68 6.57 -5.08
CA PHE A 83 -6.98 5.47 -5.73
C PHE A 83 -6.03 4.73 -4.76
N PHE A 84 -5.26 5.46 -3.95
CA PHE A 84 -4.35 4.84 -2.99
C PHE A 84 -5.12 4.00 -1.98
N TRP A 85 -6.15 4.58 -1.34
CA TRP A 85 -6.86 3.92 -0.26
C TRP A 85 -7.90 2.88 -0.71
N LYS A 86 -8.50 3.03 -1.89
CA LYS A 86 -9.53 2.10 -2.40
C LYS A 86 -9.02 1.08 -3.41
N THR A 87 -7.85 1.30 -4.01
CA THR A 87 -7.29 0.39 -5.03
C THR A 87 -5.97 -0.22 -4.59
N LEU A 88 -4.99 0.59 -4.16
CA LEU A 88 -3.66 0.09 -3.82
C LEU A 88 -3.63 -0.63 -2.47
N VAL A 89 -4.16 -0.01 -1.42
CA VAL A 89 -4.12 -0.58 -0.05
C VAL A 89 -4.85 -1.93 0.04
N PRO A 90 -6.06 -2.13 -0.53
CA PRO A 90 -6.71 -3.44 -0.50
C PRO A 90 -5.94 -4.56 -1.20
N ALA A 91 -5.07 -4.21 -2.16
CA ALA A 91 -4.22 -5.16 -2.88
C ALA A 91 -2.81 -5.30 -2.26
N GLY A 92 -2.54 -4.65 -1.13
CA GLY A 92 -1.21 -4.57 -0.56
C GLY A 92 -1.17 -4.28 0.94
N VAL A 93 -0.02 -3.79 1.39
CA VAL A 93 0.22 -3.44 2.79
C VAL A 93 0.79 -2.03 2.86
N VAL A 94 0.34 -1.26 3.84
CA VAL A 94 0.82 0.10 4.10
C VAL A 94 1.55 0.16 5.44
N TYR A 95 2.72 0.78 5.45
CA TYR A 95 3.55 0.98 6.63
C TYR A 95 3.80 2.47 6.87
N GLY A 96 4.11 2.86 8.12
CA GLY A 96 4.50 4.23 8.47
C GLY A 96 3.41 5.07 9.13
N ASN A 97 2.27 4.47 9.45
CA ASN A 97 1.21 5.15 10.21
C ASN A 97 1.57 5.25 11.71
N GLN A 98 2.20 6.36 12.10
CA GLN A 98 2.63 6.60 13.47
C GLN A 98 1.45 6.67 14.46
N ALA A 99 0.28 7.18 14.05
CA ALA A 99 -0.91 7.21 14.90
C ALA A 99 -1.42 5.80 15.26
N LYS A 100 -1.04 4.78 14.49
CA LYS A 100 -1.32 3.36 14.78
C LYS A 100 -0.08 2.60 15.30
N GLY A 101 0.98 3.29 15.70
CA GLY A 101 2.22 2.68 16.18
C GLY A 101 3.09 2.03 15.07
N SER A 102 2.73 2.17 13.79
CA SER A 102 3.54 1.69 12.67
C SER A 102 4.65 2.70 12.36
N LYS A 103 5.82 2.53 12.99
CA LYS A 103 6.98 3.39 12.77
C LYS A 103 7.85 2.85 11.65
N VAL A 104 8.15 3.69 10.66
CA VAL A 104 9.16 3.45 9.63
C VAL A 104 10.26 4.49 9.84
N THR A 105 11.52 4.06 9.80
CA THR A 105 12.67 4.94 10.01
C THR A 105 13.73 4.59 8.99
N VAL A 106 14.24 5.62 8.32
CA VAL A 106 15.36 5.47 7.40
C VAL A 106 16.61 5.27 8.24
N GLN A 107 17.31 4.15 8.05
CA GLN A 107 18.56 3.82 8.74
C GLN A 107 19.78 3.99 7.83
N ASN A 108 19.73 4.96 6.91
CA ASN A 108 20.90 5.24 6.09
C ASN A 108 21.99 5.85 6.98
N ASP A 109 23.23 5.35 6.85
CA ASP A 109 24.37 5.64 7.72
C ASP A 109 25.29 6.75 7.19
N GLN A 110 24.76 7.61 6.34
CA GLN A 110 25.53 8.68 5.66
C GLN A 110 25.86 9.84 6.60
#